data_AF-A0A2S4ZZC2-F1
#
_entry.id   AF-A0A2S4ZZC2-F1
#
_cell.length_a   1.000
_cell.length_b   1.000
_cell.length_c   1.000
_cell.angle_alpha   90.00
_cell.angle_beta   90.00
_cell.angle_gamma   90.00
#
_symmetry.space_group_name_H-M   'P 1'
#
loop_
_entity.id
_entity.type
_entity.pdbx_description
1 polymer ?
#
loop_
_entity_poly.entity_id
_entity_poly.type
_entity_poly.pdbx_seq_one_letter_code
_entity_poly.pdbx_strand_id
1 'polypeptide(L)'
;MKKTVVALLFAFILIGMLPESSKAQCPMCKSSVESSIEKGGKTGTGLNNGILYLLAAPYIAVAGVGLMWYRNYRRKNVNINIPDQELNLN
;
A
#
# COMPACT_ATOMS: atom_id res chain seq x y z
N MET A 1 6.21 32.83 0.11
CA MET A 1 4.85 32.46 -0.33
C MET A 1 4.77 31.06 -0.95
N LYS A 2 5.56 30.71 -1.97
CA LYS A 2 5.51 29.35 -2.57
C LYS A 2 5.87 28.24 -1.58
N LYS A 3 6.93 28.43 -0.78
CA LYS A 3 7.38 27.47 0.24
C LYS A 3 6.37 27.28 1.38
N THR A 4 5.68 28.35 1.77
CA THR A 4 4.62 28.29 2.80
C THR A 4 3.36 27.60 2.27
N VAL A 5 3.00 27.80 0.99
CA VAL A 5 1.89 27.07 0.35
C VAL A 5 2.21 25.57 0.22
N VAL A 6 3.44 25.21 -0.18
CA VAL A 6 3.86 23.81 -0.25
C VAL A 6 3.85 23.16 1.14
N ALA A 7 4.32 23.86 2.17
CA ALA A 7 4.30 23.36 3.55
C ALA A 7 2.85 23.15 4.06
N LEU A 8 1.93 24.07 3.74
CA LEU A 8 0.52 23.94 4.12
C LEU A 8 -0.18 22.79 3.39
N LEU A 9 0.10 22.60 2.10
CA LEU A 9 -0.43 21.45 1.33
C LEU A 9 0.09 20.13 1.89
N PHE A 10 1.37 20.06 2.23
CA PHE A 10 1.97 18.87 2.82
C PHE A 10 1.37 18.55 4.19
N ALA A 11 1.17 19.57 5.04
CA ALA A 11 0.50 19.41 6.33
C ALA A 11 -0.96 18.94 6.19
N PHE A 12 -1.70 19.46 5.21
CA PHE A 12 -3.07 19.04 4.92
C PHE A 12 -3.15 17.57 4.51
N ILE A 13 -2.23 17.11 3.66
CA ILE A 13 -2.13 15.70 3.24
C ILE A 13 -1.81 14.79 4.44
N LEU A 14 -0.89 15.20 5.31
CA LEU A 14 -0.53 14.44 6.51
C LEU A 14 -1.71 14.30 7.48
N ILE A 15 -2.51 15.35 7.65
CA ILE A 15 -3.72 15.30 8.49
C ILE A 15 -4.78 14.36 7.87
N GLY A 16 -4.92 14.34 6.54
CA GLY A 16 -5.81 13.43 5.83
C GLY A 16 -5.40 11.95 5.87
N MET A 17 -4.18 11.64 6.31
CA MET A 17 -3.69 10.27 6.52
C MET A 17 -3.91 9.77 7.96
N LEU A 18 -4.47 10.59 8.85
CA LEU A 18 -4.83 10.13 10.19
C LEU A 18 -5.92 9.05 10.09
N PRO A 19 -5.77 7.91 10.78
CA PRO A 19 -6.77 6.86 10.75
C PRO A 19 -8.03 7.34 11.47
N GLU A 20 -9.07 7.70 10.71
CA GLU A 20 -10.41 7.82 11.30
C GLU A 20 -10.90 6.45 11.76
N SER A 21 -11.64 6.43 12.87
CA SER A 21 -12.32 5.24 13.36
C SER A 21 -13.36 4.80 12.34
N SER A 22 -12.95 3.97 11.37
CA SER A 22 -13.80 3.60 10.25
C SER A 22 -15.07 2.89 10.73
N LYS A 23 -16.20 3.60 10.69
CA LYS A 23 -17.50 2.95 10.49
C LYS A 23 -17.43 2.37 9.08
N ALA A 24 -17.48 1.04 8.96
CA ALA A 24 -17.24 0.29 7.73
C ALA A 24 -17.86 0.97 6.49
N GLN A 25 -17.02 1.45 5.56
CA GLN A 25 -17.46 2.17 4.36
C GLN A 25 -17.74 1.27 3.14
N CYS A 26 -17.80 -0.04 3.33
CA CYS A 26 -18.21 -0.97 2.26
C CYS A 26 -19.61 -1.53 2.56
N PRO A 27 -20.65 -1.19 1.76
CA PRO A 27 -22.02 -1.66 1.99
C PRO A 27 -22.16 -3.19 1.84
N MET A 28 -21.20 -3.84 1.19
CA MET A 28 -21.23 -5.29 0.94
C MET A 28 -20.92 -6.13 2.20
N CYS A 29 -19.95 -5.72 3.01
CA CYS A 29 -19.60 -6.47 4.23
C CYS A 29 -20.51 -6.10 5.42
N LYS A 30 -21.09 -4.90 5.40
CA LYS A 30 -21.98 -4.40 6.45
C LYS A 30 -23.29 -5.20 6.51
N SER A 31 -23.97 -5.37 5.38
CA SER A 31 -25.26 -6.07 5.31
C SER A 31 -25.17 -7.54 5.72
N SER A 32 -24.11 -8.23 5.33
CA SER A 32 -23.89 -9.64 5.68
C SER A 32 -23.58 -9.84 7.17
N VAL A 33 -22.90 -8.87 7.80
CA VAL A 33 -22.61 -8.91 9.24
C VAL A 33 -23.83 -8.51 10.07
N GLU A 34 -24.56 -7.46 9.69
CA GLU A 34 -25.80 -7.05 10.35
C GLU A 34 -26.83 -8.20 10.33
N SER A 35 -27.04 -8.84 9.17
CA SER A 35 -27.94 -10.00 9.04
C SER A 35 -27.52 -11.21 9.89
N SER A 36 -26.21 -11.35 10.17
CA SER A 36 -25.68 -12.42 11.01
C SER A 36 -25.85 -12.11 12.49
N ILE A 37 -25.64 -10.85 12.90
CA ILE A 37 -25.80 -10.39 14.28
C ILE A 37 -27.28 -10.39 14.69
N GLU A 38 -28.19 -9.95 13.82
CA GLU A 38 -29.64 -9.96 14.07
C GLU A 38 -30.18 -11.37 14.32
N LYS A 39 -29.54 -12.40 13.75
CA LYS A 39 -29.86 -13.82 13.98
C LYS A 39 -29.08 -14.45 15.15
N GLY A 40 -28.41 -13.64 15.98
CA GLY A 40 -27.64 -14.09 17.14
C GLY A 40 -26.22 -14.59 16.83
N GLY A 41 -25.74 -14.41 15.60
CA GLY A 41 -24.41 -14.82 15.16
C GLY A 41 -23.31 -13.82 15.55
N LYS A 42 -22.11 -14.32 15.86
CA LYS A 42 -20.94 -13.51 16.25
C LYS A 42 -20.03 -13.12 15.07
N THR A 43 -20.48 -13.33 13.84
CA THR A 43 -19.70 -13.18 12.59
C THR A 43 -19.09 -11.77 12.38
N GLY A 44 -19.55 -10.75 13.12
CA GLY A 44 -18.96 -9.41 13.09
C GLY A 44 -17.66 -9.24 13.89
N THR A 45 -17.38 -10.10 14.87
CA THR A 45 -16.15 -9.98 15.67
C THR A 45 -14.96 -10.51 14.89
N GLY A 46 -14.11 -9.61 14.38
CA GLY A 46 -12.86 -9.94 13.68
C GLY A 46 -12.90 -9.79 12.17
N LEU A 47 -14.02 -9.36 11.57
CA LEU A 47 -14.12 -9.14 10.13
C LEU A 47 -13.06 -8.15 9.61
N ASN A 48 -12.80 -7.05 10.31
CA ASN A 48 -11.80 -6.06 9.92
C ASN A 48 -10.39 -6.68 9.85
N ASN A 49 -10.06 -7.61 10.76
CA ASN A 49 -8.80 -8.34 10.70
C ASN A 49 -8.74 -9.26 9.49
N GLY A 50 -9.87 -9.90 9.13
CA GLY A 50 -9.98 -10.70 7.91
C GLY A 50 -9.79 -9.89 6.63
N ILE A 51 -10.38 -8.70 6.54
CA ILE A 51 -10.21 -7.78 5.39
C ILE A 51 -8.75 -7.36 5.27
N LEU A 52 -8.11 -6.96 6.37
CA LEU A 52 -6.70 -6.60 6.38
C LEU A 52 -5.81 -7.77 5.95
N TYR A 53 -6.11 -9.00 6.39
CA TYR A 53 -5.35 -10.19 6.02
C TYR A 53 -5.48 -10.51 4.52
N LEU A 54 -6.69 -10.46 3.97
CA LEU A 54 -6.96 -10.67 2.55
C LEU A 54 -6.35 -9.58 1.67
N LEU A 55 -6.33 -8.33 2.13
CA LEU A 55 -5.66 -7.23 1.43
C LEU A 55 -4.14 -7.35 1.49
N ALA A 56 -3.57 -7.77 2.63
CA ALA A 56 -2.12 -7.91 2.80
C ALA A 56 -1.53 -9.09 2.01
N ALA A 57 -2.27 -10.19 1.89
CA ALA A 57 -1.83 -11.41 1.23
C ALA A 57 -1.27 -11.21 -0.19
N PRO A 58 -1.93 -10.52 -1.14
CA PRO A 58 -1.39 -10.33 -2.49
C PRO A 58 -0.10 -9.50 -2.50
N TYR A 59 0.02 -8.48 -1.64
CA TYR A 59 1.25 -7.67 -1.58
C TYR A 59 2.42 -8.47 -1.01
N ILE A 60 2.19 -9.27 0.03
CA ILE A 60 3.22 -10.14 0.61
C ILE A 60 3.66 -11.20 -0.41
N ALA A 61 2.71 -11.80 -1.14
CA ALA A 61 3.02 -12.77 -2.18
C ALA A 61 3.88 -12.17 -3.30
N VAL A 62 3.49 -10.99 -3.82
CA VAL A 62 4.26 -10.27 -4.85
C VAL A 62 5.63 -9.87 -4.34
N ALA A 63 5.74 -9.36 -3.10
CA ALA A 63 7.02 -9.01 -2.50
C ALA A 63 7.94 -10.24 -2.35
N GLY A 64 7.40 -11.38 -1.92
CA GLY A 64 8.14 -12.64 -1.81
C GLY A 64 8.68 -13.11 -3.16
N VAL A 65 7.82 -13.18 -4.18
CA VAL A 65 8.22 -13.57 -5.54
C VAL A 65 9.23 -12.59 -6.13
N GLY A 66 8.98 -11.29 -5.97
CA GLY A 66 9.85 -10.22 -6.48
C GLY A 66 11.25 -10.27 -5.83
N LEU A 67 11.33 -10.48 -4.52
CA LEU A 67 12.60 -10.63 -3.81
C LEU A 67 13.36 -11.88 -4.22
N MET A 68 12.67 -13.01 -4.39
CA MET A 68 13.28 -14.25 -4.88
C MET A 68 13.83 -14.08 -6.31
N TRP A 69 13.03 -13.49 -7.20
CA TRP A 69 13.44 -13.22 -8.58
C TRP A 69 14.64 -12.26 -8.63
N TYR A 70 14.60 -11.15 -7.89
CA TYR A 70 15.70 -10.20 -7.81
C TYR A 70 16.98 -10.86 -7.31
N ARG A 71 16.91 -11.70 -6.26
CA ARG A 71 18.08 -12.40 -5.74
C ARG A 71 18.70 -13.38 -6.74
N ASN A 72 17.88 -14.10 -7.50
CA ASN A 72 18.37 -15.09 -8.45
C ASN A 72 18.86 -14.49 -9.77
N TYR A 73 18.24 -13.40 -10.25
CA TYR A 73 18.52 -12.84 -11.58
C TYR A 73 19.37 -11.57 -11.55
N ARG A 74 19.67 -11.01 -10.38
CA ARG A 74 20.59 -9.88 -10.28
C ARG A 74 21.99 -10.30 -10.70
N ARG A 75 22.43 -9.80 -11.86
CA ARG A 75 23.80 -9.92 -12.36
C ARG A 75 24.74 -9.30 -11.33
N LYS A 76 25.62 -10.12 -10.76
CA LYS A 76 26.75 -9.63 -9.96
C LYS A 76 27.87 -9.34 -10.95
N ASN A 77 28.48 -8.16 -10.87
CA ASN A 77 29.58 -7.69 -11.73
C ASN A 77 29.14 -7.21 -13.12
N VAL A 78 28.33 -6.15 -13.15
CA VAL A 78 28.14 -5.38 -14.39
C VAL A 78 29.31 -4.41 -14.51
N ASN A 79 30.22 -4.64 -15.46
CA ASN A 79 31.25 -3.66 -15.80
C ASN A 79 30.58 -2.55 -16.61
N ILE A 80 30.35 -1.41 -15.95
CA ILE A 80 29.78 -0.23 -16.59
C ILE A 80 30.93 0.50 -17.30
N ASN A 81 31.12 0.21 -18.59
CA ASN A 81 31.96 1.04 -19.45
C ASN A 81 31.18 2.31 -19.79
N ILE A 82 31.35 3.35 -18.99
CA ILE A 82 30.99 4.71 -19.41
C ILE A 82 32.16 5.20 -20.27
N PRO A 83 31.96 5.44 -21.57
CA PRO A 83 32.99 6.09 -22.37
C PRO A 83 33.19 7.51 -21.81
N ASP A 84 34.43 7.88 -21.49
CA ASP A 84 34.81 9.21 -21.00
C ASP A 84 34.71 10.31 -22.07
N GLN A 85 33.94 10.08 -23.13
CA GLN A 85 33.78 11.02 -24.22
C GLN A 85 32.80 12.10 -23.79
N GLU A 86 33.21 13.36 -23.92
CA GLU A 86 32.31 14.48 -23.72
C GLU A 86 31.18 14.43 -24.77
N LEU A 87 29.95 14.28 -24.27
CA LEU A 87 28.73 14.36 -25.06
C LEU A 87 28.59 15.78 -25.61
N ASN A 88 29.05 15.99 -26.84
CA ASN A 88 28.80 17.21 -27.61
C ASN A 88 27.32 17.22 -28.02
N LEU A 89 26.48 17.69 -27.10
CA LEU A 89 25.13 18.13 -27.37
C LEU A 89 25.28 19.49 -28.08
N ASN A 90 24.94 19.50 -29.37
CA ASN A 90 25.09 20.66 -30.25
C ASN A 90 24.40 21.94 -29.74
#